data_AF-A0A8S0ZVU3-F1
#
_entry.id   AF-A0A8S0ZVU3-F1
#
_cell.length_a   1.000
_cell.length_b   1.000
_cell.length_c   1.000
_cell.angle_alpha   90.00
_cell.angle_beta   90.00
_cell.angle_gamma   90.00
#
_symmetry.space_group_name_H-M   'P 1'
#
loop_
_entity.id
_entity.type
_entity.pdbx_description
1 polymer ?
#
loop_
_entity_poly.entity_id
_entity_poly.type
_entity_poly.pdbx_seq_one_letter_code
_entity_poly.pdbx_strand_id
1 'polypeptide(L)'
;MNAADKRPFEDRYSACFIDFGVKTVTGLLIGSMMGSFFFRGYKKWPMFIGGGLGFGMAYMNCENSLNSFLWSMDPKVCVIKKQP
;
A
#
# COMPACT_ATOMS: atom_id res chain seq x y z
N MET A 1 -2.15 -16.62 4.18
CA MET A 1 -2.99 -17.04 5.32
C MET A 1 -2.87 -15.98 6.40
N ASN A 2 -3.96 -15.33 6.80
CA ASN A 2 -4.03 -14.78 8.15
C ASN A 2 -5.48 -14.58 8.58
N ALA A 3 -5.74 -14.89 9.84
CA ALA A 3 -7.03 -14.75 10.50
C ALA A 3 -7.61 -13.35 10.26
N ALA A 4 -8.95 -13.24 10.28
CA ALA A 4 -9.65 -11.97 10.17
C ALA A 4 -9.04 -10.95 11.15
N ASP A 5 -8.25 -10.01 10.63
CA ASP A 5 -7.47 -9.10 11.44
C ASP A 5 -8.36 -7.94 11.88
N LYS A 6 -8.54 -7.85 13.21
CA LYS A 6 -9.52 -7.03 13.92
C LYS A 6 -9.11 -5.56 14.07
N ARG A 7 -7.96 -5.12 13.53
CA ARG A 7 -7.53 -3.72 13.65
C ARG A 7 -8.56 -2.79 12.96
N PRO A 8 -8.80 -1.58 13.49
CA PRO A 8 -9.70 -0.61 12.89
C PRO A 8 -9.20 -0.16 11.51
N PHE A 9 -10.12 0.34 10.68
CA PHE A 9 -9.82 0.81 9.32
C PHE A 9 -8.67 1.83 9.27
N GLU A 10 -8.66 2.78 10.21
CA GLU A 10 -7.63 3.84 10.32
C GLU A 10 -6.22 3.27 10.46
N ASP A 11 -6.04 2.22 11.26
CA ASP A 11 -4.75 1.57 11.46
C ASP A 11 -4.28 0.83 10.20
N ARG A 12 -5.22 0.28 9.41
CA ARG A 12 -4.90 -0.37 8.13
C ARG A 12 -4.45 0.64 7.09
N TYR A 13 -5.23 1.71 6.98
CA TYR A 13 -4.97 2.76 6.03
C TYR A 13 -3.63 3.44 6.31
N SER A 14 -3.35 3.78 7.57
CA SER A 14 -2.07 4.36 7.98
C SER A 14 -0.89 3.41 7.73
N ALA A 15 -1.02 2.12 8.06
CA ALA A 15 0.03 1.13 7.76
C ALA A 15 0.29 1.00 6.25
N CYS A 16 -0.76 1.03 5.44
CA CYS A 16 -0.65 1.03 3.97
C CYS A 16 0.06 2.29 3.45
N PHE A 17 -0.29 3.47 3.97
CA PHE A 17 0.34 4.72 3.57
C PHE A 17 1.84 4.73 3.90
N ILE A 18 2.22 4.21 5.07
CA ILE A 18 3.62 4.06 5.47
C ILE A 18 4.34 3.04 4.58
N ASP A 19 3.77 1.84 4.34
CA ASP A 19 4.36 0.81 3.47
C ASP A 19 4.61 1.34 2.05
N PHE A 20 3.65 2.12 1.55
CA PHE A 20 3.75 2.78 0.25
C PHE A 20 4.88 3.80 0.19
N GLY A 21 4.98 4.68 1.19
CA GLY A 21 6.09 5.62 1.30
C GLY A 21 7.43 4.89 1.37
N VAL A 22 7.54 3.90 2.23
CA VAL A 22 8.77 3.11 2.44
C VAL A 22 9.19 2.39 1.17
N LYS A 23 8.30 1.62 0.52
CA LYS A 23 8.65 0.85 -0.68
C LYS A 23 8.96 1.72 -1.87
N THR A 24 8.24 2.81 -2.05
CA THR A 24 8.49 3.75 -3.15
C THR A 24 9.83 4.45 -2.96
N VAL A 25 10.11 4.99 -1.77
CA VAL A 25 11.39 5.65 -1.47
C VAL A 25 12.56 4.66 -1.56
N THR A 26 12.41 3.46 -1.01
CA THR A 26 13.42 2.41 -1.10
C THR A 26 13.70 2.04 -2.55
N GLY A 27 12.65 1.87 -3.37
CA GLY A 27 12.78 1.61 -4.79
C GLY A 27 13.48 2.74 -5.56
N LEU A 28 13.18 4.00 -5.24
CA LEU A 28 13.84 5.16 -5.81
C LEU A 28 15.33 5.23 -5.42
N LEU A 29 15.66 4.96 -4.16
CA LEU A 29 17.06 4.96 -3.68
C LEU A 29 17.87 3.85 -4.34
N ILE A 30 17.34 2.62 -4.37
CA ILE A 30 18.00 1.49 -5.03
C ILE A 30 18.17 1.78 -6.53
N GLY A 31 17.11 2.24 -7.20
CA GLY A 31 17.16 2.60 -8.61
C GLY A 31 18.13 3.75 -8.91
N SER A 32 18.29 4.70 -8.00
CA SER A 32 19.26 5.79 -8.10
C SER A 32 20.71 5.31 -7.95
N MET A 33 20.98 4.46 -6.96
CA MET A 33 22.31 3.85 -6.75
C MET A 33 22.70 2.97 -7.95
N MET A 34 21.75 2.16 -8.43
CA MET A 34 21.96 1.25 -9.56
C MET A 34 22.12 2.00 -10.89
N GLY A 35 21.36 3.08 -11.10
CA GLY A 35 21.53 4.01 -12.23
C GLY A 35 22.91 4.69 -12.23
N SER A 36 23.36 5.12 -11.05
CA SER A 36 24.67 5.77 -10.89
C SER A 36 25.84 4.80 -11.13
N PHE A 37 25.73 3.55 -10.66
CA PHE A 37 26.80 2.56 -10.73
C PHE A 37 26.90 1.86 -12.10
N PHE A 38 25.78 1.45 -12.70
CA PHE A 38 25.79 0.66 -13.94
C PHE A 38 25.59 1.47 -15.22
N PHE A 39 24.91 2.63 -15.18
CA PHE A 39 24.40 3.29 -16.39
C PHE A 39 25.10 4.61 -16.77
N ARG A 40 26.36 4.80 -16.33
CA ARG A 40 27.25 5.91 -16.75
C ARG A 40 26.49 7.26 -16.83
N GLY A 41 25.92 7.68 -15.71
CA GLY A 41 25.59 9.08 -15.40
C GLY A 41 24.25 9.66 -15.86
N TYR A 42 23.58 9.14 -16.91
CA TYR A 42 22.48 9.91 -17.55
C TYR A 42 21.11 9.25 -17.60
N LYS A 43 20.98 7.96 -17.25
CA LYS A 43 19.68 7.27 -17.33
C LYS A 43 19.01 7.25 -15.97
N LYS A 44 18.03 8.14 -15.77
CA LYS A 44 17.12 8.17 -14.60
C LYS A 44 16.06 7.05 -14.65
N TRP A 45 15.95 6.32 -15.76
CA TRP A 45 14.97 5.26 -15.95
C TRP A 45 14.98 4.18 -14.84
N PRO A 46 16.14 3.69 -14.33
CA PRO A 46 16.17 2.73 -13.23
C PRO A 46 15.57 3.27 -11.92
N MET A 47 15.71 4.58 -11.66
CA MET A 47 15.07 5.23 -10.50
C MET A 47 13.56 5.17 -10.64
N PHE A 48 13.01 5.58 -11.78
CA PHE A 48 11.56 5.55 -12.03
C PHE A 48 10.99 4.13 -11.99
N ILE A 49 11.69 3.14 -12.55
CA ILE A 49 11.28 1.73 -12.47
C ILE A 49 11.29 1.25 -11.02
N GLY A 50 12.39 1.49 -10.29
CA GLY A 50 12.52 1.06 -8.90
C GLY A 50 11.39 1.65 -8.03
N GLY A 51 11.13 2.94 -8.17
CA GLY A 51 10.01 3.61 -7.50
C GLY A 51 8.65 3.07 -7.92
N GLY A 52 8.42 2.87 -9.22
CA GLY A 52 7.15 2.34 -9.75
C GLY A 52 6.86 0.91 -9.32
N LEU A 53 7.88 0.04 -9.26
CA LEU A 53 7.74 -1.33 -8.75
C LEU A 53 7.43 -1.33 -7.25
N GLY A 54 8.12 -0.49 -6.47
CA GLY A 54 7.84 -0.32 -5.04
C GLY A 54 6.41 0.15 -4.77
N PHE A 55 5.95 1.14 -5.53
CA PHE A 55 4.59 1.64 -5.52
C PHE A 55 3.57 0.54 -5.83
N GLY A 56 3.75 -0.20 -6.92
CA GLY A 56 2.82 -1.23 -7.36
C GLY A 56 2.68 -2.36 -6.33
N MET A 57 3.79 -2.81 -5.75
CA MET A 57 3.78 -3.82 -4.69
C MET A 57 3.07 -3.33 -3.41
N ALA A 58 3.27 -2.07 -3.03
CA ALA A 58 2.56 -1.49 -1.89
C ALA A 58 1.05 -1.39 -2.15
N TYR A 59 0.66 -0.95 -3.36
CA TYR A 59 -0.74 -0.83 -3.75
C TYR A 59 -1.46 -2.18 -3.71
N MET A 60 -0.90 -3.23 -4.31
CA MET A 60 -1.52 -4.56 -4.31
C MET A 60 -1.69 -5.13 -2.89
N ASN A 61 -0.68 -4.93 -2.03
CA ASN A 61 -0.76 -5.37 -0.64
C ASN A 61 -1.86 -4.60 0.12
N CYS A 62 -1.95 -3.29 -0.12
CA CYS A 62 -2.94 -2.44 0.50
C CYS A 62 -4.36 -2.78 0.07
N GLU A 63 -4.59 -2.92 -1.24
CA GLU A 63 -5.88 -3.31 -1.82
C GLU A 63 -6.36 -4.63 -1.21
N ASN A 64 -5.48 -5.63 -1.15
CA ASN A 64 -5.83 -6.92 -0.55
C ASN A 64 -6.14 -6.81 0.96
N SER A 65 -5.40 -5.99 1.71
CA SER A 65 -5.66 -5.76 3.13
C SER A 65 -6.95 -5.01 3.40
N LEU A 66 -7.29 -4.02 2.57
CA LEU A 66 -8.52 -3.23 2.72
C LEU A 66 -9.73 -4.04 2.26
N ASN A 67 -9.64 -4.72 1.12
CA ASN A 67 -10.72 -5.57 0.64
C ASN A 67 -11.04 -6.67 1.66
N SER A 68 -10.03 -7.38 2.18
CA SER A 68 -10.27 -8.42 3.20
C SER A 68 -10.96 -7.88 4.47
N PHE A 69 -10.65 -6.65 4.88
CA PHE A 69 -11.35 -5.98 5.98
C PHE A 69 -12.79 -5.62 5.61
N LEU A 70 -13.01 -5.02 4.44
CA LEU A 70 -14.33 -4.61 3.96
C LEU A 70 -15.28 -5.80 3.80
N TRP A 71 -14.79 -6.92 3.23
CA TRP A 71 -15.57 -8.16 3.11
C TRP A 71 -15.90 -8.81 4.47
N SER A 72 -15.12 -8.50 5.50
CA SER A 72 -15.34 -9.01 6.86
C SER A 72 -16.24 -8.09 7.70
N MET A 73 -16.58 -6.90 7.22
CA MET A 73 -17.51 -6.01 7.91
C MET A 73 -18.95 -6.44 7.62
N ASP A 74 -19.64 -6.91 8.66
CA ASP A 74 -21.08 -7.15 8.60
C ASP A 74 -21.79 -5.79 8.40
N PRO A 75 -22.70 -5.67 7.43
CA PRO A 75 -23.43 -4.42 7.24
C PRO A 75 -24.16 -4.10 8.53
N LYS A 76 -23.80 -2.98 9.18
CA LYS A 76 -24.55 -2.51 10.34
C LYS A 76 -26.00 -2.34 9.90
N VAL A 77 -26.87 -3.27 10.29
CA VAL A 77 -28.29 -3.20 10.02
C VAL A 77 -28.78 -1.93 10.67
N CYS A 78 -29.01 -0.89 9.86
CA CYS A 78 -29.58 0.35 10.35
C CYS A 78 -30.97 0.02 10.88
N VAL A 79 -31.08 -0.15 12.19
CA VAL A 79 -32.38 -0.26 12.86
C VAL A 79 -33.01 1.13 12.76
N ILE A 80 -33.85 1.33 11.74
CA ILE A 80 -34.75 2.47 11.67
C ILE A 80 -35.69 2.32 12.87
N LYS A 81 -35.36 2.98 13.98
CA LYS A 81 -36.34 3.18 15.04
C LYS A 81 -37.43 4.06 14.45
N LYS A 82 -38.54 3.43 14.05
CA LYS A 82 -39.79 4.15 13.77
C LYS A 82 -40.22 4.76 15.11
N GLN A 83 -40.01 6.06 15.28
CA GLN A 83 -40.56 6.81 16.41
C GLN A 83 -42.09 6.85 16.25
N PRO A 84 -42.84 6.65 17.35
CA PRO A 84 -44.31 6.61 17.34
C PRO A 84 -44.94 7.96 17.01
#